data_AF-A0A179IJ68-F1
#
_entry.id   AF-A0A179IJ68-F1
#
_cell.length_a   1.000
_cell.length_b   1.000
_cell.length_c   1.000
_cell.angle_alpha   90.00
_cell.angle_beta   90.00
_cell.angle_gamma   90.00
#
_symmetry.space_group_name_H-M   'P 1'
#
loop_
_entity.id
_entity.type
_entity.pdbx_description
1 polymer ?
#
loop_
_entity_poly.entity_id
_entity_poly.type
_entity_poly.pdbx_seq_one_letter_code
_entity_poly.pdbx_strand_id
1 'polypeptide(L)'
;MIRPEDRPWAGSGNLFRGGPYTWYITDFDQRRHFSVTYCNQAPVPDEDLEGTEDICMAQLRQHIDDLGTDVLGIRFSDPEGPISISTSQDDDVTMYTNCYLLSELQLPFPVKTVGFNSLTELDRMGPQVDLVTYPGTPTVCGVPADTKAAFKYWFIQNGMGLEMARTPTVGSVAAGPSTYCPI
;
A
#
# COMPACT_ATOMS: atom_id res chain seq x y z
N MET A 1 -3.26 -8.45 19.27
CA MET A 1 -1.99 -7.75 19.01
C MET A 1 -1.03 -8.76 18.41
N ILE A 2 -0.42 -8.42 17.27
CA ILE A 2 0.54 -9.28 16.57
C ILE A 2 1.89 -9.21 17.30
N ARG A 3 2.64 -10.32 17.32
CA ARG A 3 3.96 -10.36 17.98
C ARG A 3 4.91 -9.37 17.32
N PRO A 4 5.75 -8.61 18.06
CA PRO A 4 6.60 -7.57 17.50
C PRO A 4 7.46 -7.99 16.30
N GLU A 5 7.97 -9.22 16.32
CA GLU A 5 8.77 -9.79 15.25
C GLU A 5 8.00 -10.03 13.95
N ASP A 6 6.70 -10.31 14.04
CA ASP A 6 5.79 -10.63 12.93
C ASP A 6 5.03 -9.37 12.42
N ARG A 7 5.24 -8.21 13.06
CA ARG A 7 4.54 -6.95 12.74
C ARG A 7 4.98 -6.36 11.40
N PRO A 8 6.28 -6.03 11.21
CA PRO A 8 6.74 -5.45 9.97
C PRO A 8 6.92 -6.54 8.90
N TRP A 9 6.52 -6.23 7.68
CA TRP A 9 6.76 -7.06 6.50
C TRP A 9 7.11 -6.18 5.31
N ALA A 10 8.22 -6.49 4.64
CA ALA A 10 8.61 -5.84 3.39
C ALA A 10 8.29 -6.77 2.22
N GLY A 11 7.51 -6.27 1.26
CA GLY A 11 7.12 -7.04 0.08
C GLY A 11 7.93 -6.72 -1.17
N SER A 12 8.39 -5.47 -1.28
CA SER A 12 9.14 -4.96 -2.42
C SER A 12 9.77 -3.60 -2.10
N GLY A 13 10.60 -3.12 -3.01
CA GLY A 13 11.22 -1.81 -2.93
C GLY A 13 11.69 -1.29 -4.29
N ASN A 14 12.02 -0.01 -4.33
CA ASN A 14 12.73 0.62 -5.44
C ASN A 14 14.24 0.54 -5.18
N LEU A 15 14.89 -0.43 -5.83
CA LEU A 15 16.33 -0.71 -5.69
C LEU A 15 17.12 -0.19 -6.89
N PHE A 16 17.28 1.13 -6.98
CA PHE A 16 18.05 1.75 -8.06
C PHE A 16 19.55 1.50 -7.90
N ARG A 17 20.27 1.17 -8.99
CA ARG A 17 21.73 1.09 -8.94
C ARG A 17 22.32 2.43 -8.55
N GLY A 18 23.17 2.43 -7.53
CA GLY A 18 23.74 3.66 -6.96
C GLY A 18 22.90 4.33 -5.88
N GLY A 19 21.72 3.79 -5.56
CA GLY A 19 20.83 4.32 -4.54
C GLY A 19 20.05 5.59 -4.96
N PRO A 20 19.19 6.12 -4.08
CA PRO A 20 18.84 5.56 -2.77
C PRO A 20 17.95 4.32 -2.88
N TYR A 21 17.94 3.49 -1.84
CA TYR A 21 17.16 2.25 -1.80
C TYR A 21 15.91 2.45 -0.95
N THR A 22 14.73 2.30 -1.53
CA THR A 22 13.47 2.48 -0.79
C THR A 22 12.74 1.16 -0.65
N TRP A 23 12.45 0.76 0.58
CA TRP A 23 11.62 -0.41 0.88
C TRP A 23 10.22 0.01 1.32
N TYR A 24 9.23 -0.75 0.86
CA TYR A 24 7.83 -0.54 1.23
C TYR A 24 7.45 -1.55 2.30
N ILE A 25 7.27 -1.05 3.52
CA ILE A 25 7.14 -1.89 4.71
C ILE A 25 5.75 -1.71 5.31
N THR A 26 5.06 -2.83 5.55
CA THR A 26 3.76 -2.89 6.20
C THR A 26 3.95 -3.17 7.70
N ASP A 27 3.35 -2.37 8.58
CA ASP A 27 3.06 -2.80 9.95
C ASP A 27 1.66 -3.40 10.00
N PHE A 28 1.56 -4.72 10.18
CA PHE A 28 0.27 -5.39 10.27
C PHE A 28 -0.51 -5.03 11.53
N ASP A 29 0.16 -4.59 12.61
CA ASP A 29 -0.51 -4.25 13.85
C ASP A 29 -1.03 -2.80 13.84
N GLN A 30 -0.24 -1.84 13.37
CA GLN A 30 -0.75 -0.47 13.17
C GLN A 30 -1.61 -0.32 11.90
N ARG A 31 -1.60 -1.32 11.01
CA ARG A 31 -2.25 -1.30 9.68
C ARG A 31 -1.76 -0.16 8.80
N ARG A 32 -0.45 0.07 8.81
CA ARG A 32 0.20 1.20 8.12
C ARG A 32 1.23 0.71 7.12
N HIS A 33 1.48 1.53 6.12
CA HIS A 33 2.55 1.35 5.14
C HIS A 33 3.52 2.51 5.26
N PHE A 34 4.79 2.20 5.11
CA PHE A 34 5.87 3.15 5.17
C PHE A 34 6.78 3.00 3.97
N SER A 35 7.15 4.12 3.37
CA SER A 35 8.31 4.22 2.50
C SER A 35 9.56 4.41 3.36
N VAL A 36 10.48 3.45 3.34
CA VAL A 36 11.71 3.50 4.14
C VAL A 36 12.90 3.59 3.22
N THR A 37 13.51 4.78 3.15
CA THR A 37 14.58 5.08 2.20
C THR A 37 15.95 5.14 2.87
N TYR A 38 16.85 4.27 2.43
CA TYR A 38 18.26 4.29 2.76
C TYR A 38 19.07 5.08 1.72
N CYS A 39 19.59 6.23 2.16
CA CYS A 39 20.37 7.20 1.38
C CYS A 39 21.88 7.04 1.68
N ASN A 40 22.42 5.86 1.41
CA ASN A 40 23.84 5.57 1.60
C ASN A 40 24.75 6.46 0.73
N GLN A 41 25.93 6.81 1.25
CA GLN A 41 26.90 7.63 0.52
C GLN A 41 27.71 6.81 -0.51
N ALA A 42 28.01 5.55 -0.20
CA ALA A 42 28.74 4.64 -1.05
C ALA A 42 27.79 3.55 -1.57
N PRO A 43 27.61 3.37 -2.89
CA PRO A 43 26.69 2.39 -3.47
C PRO A 43 26.85 0.99 -2.86
N VAL A 44 25.73 0.35 -2.56
CA VAL A 44 25.70 -1.07 -2.23
C VAL A 44 25.95 -1.86 -3.52
N PRO A 45 26.81 -2.90 -3.51
CA PRO A 45 27.01 -3.77 -4.65
C PRO A 45 25.70 -4.34 -5.19
N ASP A 46 25.62 -4.58 -6.50
CA ASP A 46 24.37 -5.05 -7.14
C ASP A 46 23.89 -6.39 -6.54
N GLU A 47 24.82 -7.24 -6.11
CA GLU A 47 24.56 -8.53 -5.44
C GLU A 47 23.93 -8.40 -4.04
N ASP A 48 24.11 -7.25 -3.37
CA ASP A 48 23.69 -7.03 -1.98
C ASP A 48 22.47 -6.09 -1.87
N LEU A 49 21.88 -5.67 -3.01
CA LEU A 49 20.76 -4.73 -3.04
C LEU A 49 19.56 -5.21 -2.22
N GLU A 50 19.22 -6.50 -2.31
CA GLU A 50 18.13 -7.08 -1.54
C GLU A 50 18.42 -7.07 -0.03
N GLY A 51 19.70 -7.17 0.38
CA GLY A 51 20.12 -7.09 1.77
C GLY A 51 19.88 -5.71 2.42
N THR A 52 19.60 -4.68 1.63
CA THR A 52 19.16 -3.38 2.17
C THR A 52 17.77 -3.44 2.84
N GLU A 53 17.00 -4.51 2.60
CA GLU A 53 15.73 -4.79 3.27
C GLU A 53 15.93 -4.83 4.79
N ASP A 54 16.89 -5.62 5.25
CA ASP A 54 17.16 -5.84 6.67
C ASP A 54 17.57 -4.53 7.37
N ILE A 55 18.31 -3.66 6.67
CA ILE A 55 18.73 -2.35 7.17
C ILE A 55 17.50 -1.45 7.35
N CYS A 56 16.64 -1.34 6.33
CA CYS A 56 15.42 -0.55 6.41
C CYS A 56 14.44 -1.08 7.46
N MET A 57 14.29 -2.42 7.56
CA MET A 57 13.47 -3.09 8.56
C MET A 57 13.95 -2.82 9.98
N ALA A 58 15.26 -2.93 10.22
CA ALA A 58 15.86 -2.61 11.50
C ALA A 58 15.62 -1.15 11.90
N GLN A 59 15.78 -0.22 10.94
CA GLN A 59 15.54 1.20 11.20
C GLN A 59 14.09 1.49 11.55
N LEU A 60 13.14 0.96 10.77
CA LEU A 60 11.72 1.18 11.05
C LEU A 60 11.34 0.63 12.43
N ARG A 61 11.78 -0.59 12.77
CA ARG A 61 11.50 -1.22 14.07
C ARG A 61 11.89 -0.36 15.27
N GLN A 62 12.95 0.43 15.17
CA GLN A 62 13.40 1.30 16.26
C GLN A 62 12.47 2.49 16.51
N HIS A 63 11.70 2.91 15.51
CA HIS A 63 10.93 4.16 15.55
C HIS A 63 9.41 3.96 15.41
N ILE A 64 8.96 2.79 14.95
CA ILE A 64 7.59 2.55 14.47
C ILE A 64 6.49 2.92 15.49
N ASP A 65 6.75 2.72 16.78
CA ASP A 65 5.77 3.00 17.84
C ASP A 65 5.77 4.48 18.25
N ASP A 66 6.80 5.25 17.87
CA ASP A 66 6.93 6.69 18.14
C ASP A 66 6.51 7.56 16.93
N LEU A 67 6.27 6.95 15.76
CA LEU A 67 5.86 7.68 14.55
C LEU A 67 4.41 8.16 14.65
N GLY A 68 4.21 9.46 14.40
CA GLY A 68 2.88 10.06 14.23
C GLY A 68 2.06 9.35 13.15
N THR A 69 0.72 9.38 13.26
CA THR A 69 -0.20 8.63 12.38
C THR A 69 -0.21 9.12 10.93
N ASP A 70 0.24 10.35 10.70
CA ASP A 70 0.34 11.02 9.40
C ASP A 70 1.68 10.80 8.69
N VAL A 71 2.63 10.12 9.34
CA VAL A 71 3.91 9.76 8.73
C VAL A 71 3.71 8.67 7.68
N LEU A 72 4.21 8.94 6.47
CA LEU A 72 4.13 8.09 5.29
C LEU A 72 5.49 7.49 4.91
N GLY A 73 6.59 8.11 5.35
CA GLY A 73 7.91 7.56 5.12
C GLY A 73 8.97 8.05 6.10
N ILE A 74 10.09 7.33 6.11
CA ILE A 74 11.30 7.69 6.84
C ILE A 74 12.51 7.60 5.92
N ARG A 75 13.51 8.45 6.16
CA ARG A 75 14.77 8.48 5.39
C ARG A 75 15.96 8.56 6.32
N PHE A 76 17.04 7.87 5.99
CA PHE A 76 18.28 7.88 6.77
C PHE A 76 19.47 7.57 5.87
N SER A 77 20.66 8.05 6.26
CA SER A 77 21.91 7.80 5.52
C SER A 77 22.89 6.92 6.27
N ASP A 78 22.73 6.83 7.59
CA ASP A 78 23.57 6.09 8.52
C ASP A 78 22.64 5.21 9.37
N PRO A 79 22.79 3.87 9.36
CA PRO A 79 21.95 2.97 10.16
C PRO A 79 21.97 3.28 11.67
N GLU A 80 23.05 3.86 12.17
CA GLU A 80 23.17 4.30 13.56
C GLU A 80 22.83 5.79 13.76
N GLY A 81 22.45 6.47 12.68
CA GLY A 81 22.20 7.90 12.62
C GLY A 81 20.75 8.31 12.80
N PRO A 82 20.46 9.62 12.74
CA PRO A 82 19.10 10.14 12.86
C PRO A 82 18.27 9.84 11.61
N ILE A 83 16.97 9.67 11.82
CA ILE A 83 15.98 9.59 10.73
C ILE A 83 15.37 10.96 10.42
N SER A 84 14.95 11.13 9.17
CA SER A 84 14.02 12.17 8.74
C SER A 84 12.66 11.53 8.47
N ILE A 85 11.58 12.20 8.86
CA ILE A 85 10.21 11.74 8.62
C ILE A 85 9.59 12.49 7.45
N SER A 86 8.70 11.84 6.71
CA SER A 86 7.92 12.45 5.63
C SER A 86 6.43 12.20 5.84
N THR A 87 5.65 13.26 5.60
CA THR A 87 4.19 13.24 5.51
C THR A 87 3.74 13.56 4.08
N SER A 88 4.67 13.53 3.11
CA SER A 88 4.35 13.82 1.71
C SER A 88 3.56 12.68 1.09
N GLN A 89 2.51 13.02 0.35
CA GLN A 89 1.73 12.04 -0.40
C GLN A 89 2.54 11.33 -1.49
N ASP A 90 3.64 11.92 -1.95
CA ASP A 90 4.56 11.26 -2.90
C ASP A 90 5.25 10.03 -2.29
N ASP A 91 5.35 9.96 -0.96
CA ASP A 91 5.88 8.81 -0.23
C ASP A 91 4.75 7.83 0.19
N ASP A 92 3.48 8.12 -0.15
CA ASP A 92 2.34 7.23 0.12
C ASP A 92 2.25 6.10 -0.92
N VAL A 93 2.68 4.92 -0.50
CA VAL A 93 2.69 3.72 -1.34
C VAL A 93 1.37 2.96 -1.34
N THR A 94 0.40 3.41 -0.53
CA THR A 94 -0.97 2.88 -0.52
C THR A 94 -1.89 3.59 -1.51
N MET A 95 -1.44 4.72 -2.06
CA MET A 95 -2.25 5.49 -3.00
C MET A 95 -2.46 4.67 -4.28
N TYR A 96 -3.69 4.21 -4.46
CA TYR A 96 -4.14 3.50 -5.65
C TYR A 96 -5.16 4.36 -6.39
N THR A 97 -4.91 4.62 -7.67
CA THR A 97 -5.76 5.49 -8.50
C THR A 97 -6.98 4.78 -9.08
N ASN A 98 -7.06 3.45 -8.98
CA ASN A 98 -8.08 2.66 -9.66
C ASN A 98 -9.08 1.99 -8.68
N CYS A 99 -9.77 2.82 -7.90
CA CYS A 99 -10.88 2.38 -7.06
C CYS A 99 -12.19 2.46 -7.85
N TYR A 100 -12.62 1.34 -8.44
CA TYR A 100 -13.94 1.26 -9.08
C TYR A 100 -15.06 1.35 -8.04
N LEU A 101 -16.13 2.05 -8.39
CA LEU A 101 -17.34 2.05 -7.59
C LEU A 101 -17.95 0.65 -7.61
N LEU A 102 -18.58 0.24 -6.51
CA LEU A 102 -19.28 -1.06 -6.46
C LEU A 102 -20.33 -1.19 -7.58
N SER A 103 -20.99 -0.09 -7.96
CA SER A 103 -21.94 -0.04 -9.07
C SER A 103 -21.31 -0.31 -10.44
N GLU A 104 -20.00 -0.13 -10.58
CA GLU A 104 -19.25 -0.39 -11.81
C GLU A 104 -18.81 -1.86 -11.90
N LEU A 105 -18.82 -2.58 -10.78
CA LEU A 105 -18.57 -4.01 -10.74
C LEU A 105 -19.82 -4.74 -11.29
N GLN A 106 -19.78 -5.10 -12.58
CA GLN A 106 -20.80 -5.92 -13.23
C GLN A 106 -20.70 -7.40 -12.77
N LEU A 107 -21.05 -7.66 -11.51
CA LEU A 107 -20.94 -8.99 -10.93
C LEU A 107 -22.07 -9.91 -11.44
N PRO A 108 -21.75 -11.14 -11.87
CA PRO A 108 -22.76 -12.07 -12.41
C PRO A 108 -23.61 -12.75 -11.32
N PHE A 109 -23.44 -12.35 -10.05
CA PHE A 109 -24.15 -12.92 -8.91
C PHE A 109 -24.53 -11.82 -7.91
N PRO A 110 -25.62 -12.02 -7.12
CA PRO A 110 -25.96 -11.11 -6.04
C PRO A 110 -24.85 -11.05 -4.99
N VAL A 111 -24.50 -9.85 -4.54
CA VAL A 111 -23.55 -9.63 -3.46
C VAL A 111 -24.22 -8.88 -2.32
N LYS A 112 -23.99 -9.35 -1.09
CA LYS A 112 -24.31 -8.60 0.11
C LYS A 112 -23.14 -7.69 0.44
N THR A 113 -23.34 -6.38 0.34
CA THR A 113 -22.35 -5.40 0.77
C THR A 113 -22.53 -5.07 2.23
N VAL A 114 -21.44 -5.15 3.00
CA VAL A 114 -21.37 -4.67 4.37
C VAL A 114 -20.46 -3.46 4.37
N GLY A 115 -20.95 -2.32 4.88
CA GLY A 115 -20.15 -1.10 4.93
C GLY A 115 -19.01 -1.24 5.94
N PHE A 116 -17.81 -0.77 5.60
CA PHE A 116 -16.65 -0.84 6.49
C PHE A 116 -16.92 -0.20 7.86
N ASN A 117 -17.61 0.95 7.89
CA ASN A 117 -17.99 1.65 9.13
C ASN A 117 -19.00 0.89 10.01
N SER A 118 -19.54 -0.24 9.55
CA SER A 118 -20.43 -1.11 10.34
C SER A 118 -19.72 -2.30 10.97
N LEU A 119 -18.43 -2.50 10.66
CA LEU A 119 -17.61 -3.56 11.22
C LEU A 119 -17.04 -3.11 12.57
N THR A 120 -17.06 -4.01 13.55
CA THR A 120 -16.34 -3.88 14.82
C THR A 120 -15.32 -4.99 14.93
N GLU A 121 -14.04 -4.64 15.09
CA GLU A 121 -12.96 -5.61 15.31
C GLU A 121 -13.13 -6.31 16.66
N LEU A 122 -13.13 -7.64 16.64
CA LEU A 122 -13.17 -8.51 17.82
C LEU A 122 -11.79 -9.10 18.13
N ASP A 123 -11.03 -9.47 17.10
CA ASP A 123 -9.68 -10.05 17.23
C ASP A 123 -8.90 -9.93 15.92
N ARG A 124 -7.59 -10.17 15.96
CA ARG A 124 -6.69 -10.23 14.80
C ARG A 124 -6.23 -11.66 14.59
N MET A 125 -6.73 -12.31 13.55
CA MET A 125 -6.45 -13.73 13.27
C MET A 125 -5.12 -13.95 12.54
N GLY A 126 -4.50 -12.87 12.03
CA GLY A 126 -3.20 -12.90 11.39
C GLY A 126 -2.98 -11.73 10.44
N PRO A 127 -1.93 -11.77 9.61
CA PRO A 127 -1.65 -10.73 8.63
C PRO A 127 -2.86 -10.43 7.73
N GLN A 128 -3.35 -9.20 7.87
CA GLN A 128 -4.48 -8.64 7.12
C GLN A 128 -5.80 -9.41 7.25
N VAL A 129 -6.00 -10.15 8.35
CA VAL A 129 -7.24 -10.87 8.63
C VAL A 129 -7.72 -10.52 10.02
N ASP A 130 -8.86 -9.84 10.07
CA ASP A 130 -9.52 -9.47 11.31
C ASP A 130 -10.75 -10.36 11.55
N LEU A 131 -10.97 -10.78 12.78
CA LEU A 131 -12.26 -11.26 13.21
C LEU A 131 -13.12 -10.04 13.53
N VAL A 132 -14.22 -9.86 12.81
CA VAL A 132 -15.12 -8.73 12.99
C VAL A 132 -16.53 -9.19 13.32
N THR A 133 -17.30 -8.29 13.91
CA THR A 133 -18.76 -8.39 13.98
C THR A 133 -19.42 -7.24 13.23
N TYR A 134 -20.62 -7.48 12.71
CA TYR A 134 -21.47 -6.44 12.15
C TYR A 134 -22.95 -6.75 12.40
N PRO A 135 -23.84 -5.73 12.37
CA PRO A 135 -25.26 -5.93 12.56
C PRO A 135 -25.81 -6.93 11.53
N GLY A 136 -26.29 -8.07 12.01
CA GLY A 136 -26.94 -9.10 11.20
C GLY A 136 -28.34 -8.67 10.80
N THR A 137 -28.48 -7.61 10.00
CA THR A 137 -29.77 -7.26 9.40
C THR A 137 -29.95 -7.98 8.06
N PRO A 138 -31.14 -8.58 7.82
CA PRO A 138 -32.24 -8.72 8.77
C PRO A 138 -31.95 -9.81 9.82
N THR A 139 -32.44 -9.59 11.05
CA THR A 139 -32.26 -10.47 12.21
C THR A 139 -33.04 -11.78 12.05
N VAL A 140 -32.42 -12.91 12.41
CA VAL A 140 -33.15 -14.19 12.56
C VAL A 140 -33.89 -14.17 13.90
N CYS A 141 -35.22 -14.33 13.89
CA CYS A 141 -36.07 -14.42 15.08
C CYS A 141 -36.10 -13.19 16.01
N GLY A 142 -35.82 -11.98 15.51
CA GLY A 142 -35.98 -10.74 16.28
C GLY A 142 -34.93 -10.51 17.37
N VAL A 143 -33.90 -11.36 17.45
CA VAL A 143 -32.71 -11.11 18.25
C VAL A 143 -31.66 -10.48 17.32
N PRO A 144 -31.09 -9.31 17.65
CA PRO A 144 -29.89 -8.80 16.98
C PRO A 144 -28.76 -9.82 17.15
N ALA A 145 -28.65 -10.74 16.21
CA ALA A 145 -27.53 -11.65 16.14
C ALA A 145 -26.44 -10.94 15.33
N ASP A 146 -25.50 -10.38 16.07
CA ASP A 146 -24.24 -9.90 15.55
C ASP A 146 -23.57 -11.00 14.72
N THR A 147 -23.34 -10.73 13.44
CA THR A 147 -22.72 -11.69 12.54
C THR A 147 -21.22 -11.58 12.68
N LYS A 148 -20.57 -12.67 13.10
CA LYS A 148 -19.12 -12.78 13.07
C LYS A 148 -18.65 -13.13 11.67
N ALA A 149 -17.61 -12.47 11.21
CA ALA A 149 -16.98 -12.74 9.92
C ALA A 149 -15.46 -12.56 10.00
N ALA A 150 -14.75 -13.24 9.10
CA ALA A 150 -13.36 -12.92 8.81
C ALA A 150 -13.33 -11.79 7.78
N PHE A 151 -12.78 -10.64 8.15
CA PHE A 151 -12.52 -9.54 7.24
C PHE A 151 -11.08 -9.65 6.74
N LYS A 152 -10.93 -10.11 5.49
CA LYS A 152 -9.65 -10.11 4.78
C LYS A 152 -9.52 -8.81 4.00
N TYR A 153 -8.44 -8.08 4.26
CA TYR A 153 -8.07 -6.91 3.48
C TYR A 153 -6.71 -7.12 2.83
N TRP A 154 -6.40 -6.27 1.86
CA TRP A 154 -5.10 -6.23 1.19
C TRP A 154 -4.65 -4.79 1.18
N PHE A 155 -3.40 -4.58 1.56
CA PHE A 155 -2.75 -3.36 1.17
C PHE A 155 -2.31 -3.53 -0.28
N ILE A 156 -2.83 -2.69 -1.15
CA ILE A 156 -2.42 -2.73 -2.55
C ILE A 156 -1.03 -2.09 -2.59
N GLN A 157 -0.01 -2.92 -2.70
CA GLN A 157 1.35 -2.46 -2.93
C GLN A 157 1.41 -1.94 -4.37
N ASN A 158 1.85 -0.70 -4.54
CA ASN A 158 2.22 -0.19 -5.87
C ASN A 158 3.40 -1.00 -6.41
N GLY A 159 3.11 -2.06 -7.16
CA GLY A 159 4.05 -2.66 -8.10
C GLY A 159 4.16 -1.77 -9.33
N MET A 160 4.70 -0.56 -9.20
CA MET A 160 5.03 0.26 -10.36
C MET A 160 6.32 -0.26 -10.99
N GLY A 161 6.21 -1.36 -11.73
CA GLY A 161 7.07 -1.54 -12.90
C GLY A 161 6.73 -0.43 -13.88
N LEU A 162 7.75 0.27 -14.39
CA LEU A 162 7.64 1.30 -15.42
C LEU A 162 6.58 0.91 -16.47
N GLU A 163 5.42 1.56 -16.45
CA GLU A 163 4.66 1.75 -17.67
C GLU A 163 4.98 3.15 -18.17
N MET A 164 6.01 3.20 -19.00
CA MET A 164 6.18 4.23 -20.01
C MET A 164 5.01 4.06 -21.01
N ALA A 165 3.79 4.33 -20.58
CA ALA A 165 2.61 4.38 -21.43
C ALA A 165 2.71 5.70 -22.21
N ARG A 166 3.39 5.57 -23.35
CA ARG A 166 3.38 6.51 -24.45
C ARG A 166 1.95 7.01 -24.67
N THR A 167 1.86 8.32 -24.86
CA THR A 167 0.81 9.08 -25.55
C THR A 167 -0.18 8.21 -26.34
N PRO A 168 -1.51 8.38 -26.16
CA PRO A 168 -2.47 7.70 -27.01
C PRO A 168 -2.30 8.21 -28.43
N THR A 169 -1.64 7.39 -29.25
CA THR A 169 -1.58 7.57 -30.69
C THR A 169 -2.93 7.12 -31.21
N VAL A 170 -3.83 8.09 -31.45
CA VAL A 170 -5.09 7.84 -32.16
C VAL A 170 -4.74 7.50 -33.60
N GLY A 171 -4.74 6.20 -33.91
CA GLY A 171 -4.70 5.69 -35.27
C GLY A 171 -6.11 5.40 -35.77
N SER A 172 -6.66 6.27 -36.61
CA SER A 172 -7.61 5.86 -37.64
C SER A 172 -7.29 6.59 -38.95
N VAL A 173 -6.78 5.83 -39.91
CA VAL A 173 -6.58 6.13 -41.34
C VAL A 173 -7.94 5.89 -42.04
N ALA A 174 -8.47 6.60 -43.03
CA ALA A 174 -8.09 7.75 -43.84
C ALA A 174 -9.37 8.33 -44.49
N ALA A 175 -9.34 9.61 -44.89
CA ALA A 175 -9.96 10.06 -46.15
C ALA A 175 -9.47 11.48 -46.54
N GLY A 176 -8.73 11.55 -47.66
CA GLY A 176 -8.85 12.63 -48.64
C GLY A 176 -8.07 13.94 -48.41
N PRO A 177 -7.43 14.51 -49.46
CA PRO A 177 -6.54 15.66 -49.33
C PRO A 177 -7.32 16.98 -49.38
N SER A 178 -6.97 17.94 -48.52
CA SER A 178 -7.21 19.36 -48.80
C SER A 178 -6.24 20.24 -48.03
N THR A 179 -5.29 20.79 -48.77
CA THR A 179 -4.72 22.14 -48.67
C THR A 179 -5.45 23.09 -47.72
N TYR A 180 -4.72 23.70 -46.76
CA TYR A 180 -4.55 25.16 -46.60
C TYR A 180 -3.77 25.51 -45.29
N CYS A 181 -2.60 26.14 -45.42
CA CYS A 181 -2.11 27.19 -44.49
C CYS A 181 -2.82 28.49 -44.86
N PRO A 182 -3.11 29.46 -43.95
CA PRO A 182 -2.10 30.21 -43.18
C PRO A 182 -2.64 30.65 -41.79
N ILE A 183 -2.00 31.42 -40.89
CA ILE A 183 -0.85 32.34 -40.83
C ILE A 183 -0.27 32.18 -39.42
#